data_AF-A0A7X7L5D4-F1
#
_entry.id   AF-A0A7X7L5D4-F1
#
_cell.length_a   1.000
_cell.length_b   1.000
_cell.length_c   1.000
_cell.angle_alpha   90.00
_cell.angle_beta   90.00
_cell.angle_gamma   90.00
#
_symmetry.space_group_name_H-M   'P 1'
#
loop_
_entity.id
_entity.type
_entity.pdbx_description
1 polymer ?
#
loop_
_entity_poly.entity_id
_entity_poly.type
_entity_poly.pdbx_seq_one_letter_code
_entity_poly.pdbx_strand_id
1 'polypeptide(L)' 'MSKADDIFKNMCRDIIDNGFSDKDLDVRPKWLDGVPAHTVKKFCVINRYDLSEEFPILTLRPTRFKGSID' A
#
# COMPACT_ATOMS: atom_id res chain seq x y z
N MET A 1 4.89 -16.36 6.80
CA MET A 1 4.33 -15.25 5.97
C MET A 1 5.20 -15.15 4.73
N SER A 2 4.65 -14.82 3.57
CA SER A 2 5.48 -14.65 2.36
C SER A 2 6.40 -13.44 2.52
N LYS A 3 7.51 -13.40 1.78
CA LYS A 3 8.42 -12.23 1.78
C LYS A 3 7.69 -10.98 1.29
N ALA A 4 6.74 -11.13 0.36
CA ALA A 4 5.82 -10.06 -0.04
C ALA A 4 4.99 -9.49 1.12
N ASP A 5 4.50 -10.32 2.05
CA ASP A 5 3.73 -9.84 3.19
C ASP A 5 4.57 -9.03 4.18
N ASP A 6 5.79 -9.49 4.45
CA ASP A 6 6.72 -8.82 5.37
C ASP A 6 7.12 -7.44 4.82
N ILE A 7 7.49 -7.39 3.54
CA ILE A 7 7.81 -6.13 2.85
C ILE A 7 6.61 -5.18 2.89
N PHE A 8 5.41 -5.67 2.57
CA PHE A 8 4.20 -4.86 2.56
C PHE A 8 3.87 -4.29 3.95
N LYS A 9 3.93 -5.12 5.01
CA LYS A 9 3.68 -4.68 6.39
C LYS A 9 4.68 -3.61 6.85
N ASN A 10 5.97 -3.83 6.58
CA ASN A 10 7.02 -2.89 6.97
C ASN A 10 6.85 -1.55 6.25
N MET A 11 6.55 -1.58 4.95
CA MET A 11 6.24 -0.38 4.18
C MET A 11 5.01 0.35 4.74
N CYS A 12 3.90 -0.35 5.00
CA CYS A 12 2.70 0.27 5.57
C CYS A 12 2.96 0.89 6.94
N ARG A 13 3.71 0.20 7.81
CA ARG A 13 4.11 0.71 9.13
C ARG A 13 4.90 2.02 8.99
N ASP A 14 5.89 2.02 8.11
CA ASP A 14 6.73 3.19 7.86
C ASP A 14 5.95 4.38 7.24
N ILE A 15 4.96 4.13 6.38
CA ILE A 15 4.06 5.18 5.89
C ILE A 15 3.24 5.79 7.04
N ILE A 16 2.71 4.95 7.94
CA ILE A 16 1.89 5.41 9.07
C ILE A 16 2.74 6.24 10.05
N ASP A 17 3.93 5.75 10.37
CA ASP A 17 4.75 6.33 11.43
C ASP A 17 5.55 7.55 10.93
N ASN A 18 6.00 7.56 9.67
CA ASN A 18 6.95 8.55 9.13
C ASN A 18 6.49 9.23 7.83
N GLY A 19 5.28 8.98 7.34
CA GLY A 19 4.79 9.55 6.09
C GLY A 19 4.37 11.01 6.21
N PHE A 20 4.31 11.70 5.07
CA PHE A 20 3.76 13.05 4.97
C PHE A 20 2.22 13.00 4.96
N SER A 21 1.58 13.80 5.81
CA SER A 21 0.13 13.94 5.88
C SER A 21 -0.36 15.16 5.10
N ASP A 22 -1.42 14.98 4.30
CA ASP A 22 -2.08 16.07 3.58
C ASP A 22 -3.33 16.64 4.30
N LYS A 23 -3.46 16.38 5.61
CA LYS A 23 -4.63 16.77 6.43
C LYS A 23 -4.95 18.27 6.39
N ASP A 24 -3.94 19.12 6.20
CA ASP A 24 -4.07 20.58 6.22
C ASP A 24 -4.14 21.17 4.79
N LEU A 25 -4.25 20.32 3.76
CA LEU A 25 -4.33 20.72 2.36
C LEU A 25 -5.77 20.59 1.84
N ASP A 26 -6.14 21.44 0.88
CA ASP A 26 -7.43 21.33 0.19
C ASP A 26 -7.40 20.15 -0.81
N VAL A 27 -7.98 19.03 -0.41
CA VAL A 27 -8.00 17.79 -1.20
C VAL A 27 -9.33 17.59 -1.92
N ARG A 28 -9.27 17.29 -3.23
CA ARG A 28 -10.45 17.01 -4.05
C ARG A 28 -11.20 15.71 -3.67
N PRO A 29 -10.52 14.58 -3.35
CA PRO A 29 -11.20 13.34 -3.01
C PRO A 29 -12.06 13.49 -1.76
N LYS A 30 -13.26 12.89 -1.78
CA LYS A 30 -14.22 12.90 -0.67
C LYS A 30 -14.79 11.50 -0.46
N TRP A 31 -15.11 11.18 0.78
CA TRP A 31 -15.85 9.98 1.17
C TRP A 31 -17.33 10.08 0.76
N LEU A 32 -18.07 8.98 0.91
CA LEU A 32 -19.51 8.92 0.56
C LEU A 32 -20.37 9.90 1.38
N ASP A 33 -19.91 10.26 2.57
CA ASP A 33 -20.53 11.25 3.46
C ASP A 33 -20.10 12.70 3.14
N GLY A 34 -19.26 12.91 2.11
CA GLY A 34 -18.77 14.21 1.68
C GLY A 34 -17.54 14.73 2.42
N VAL A 35 -17.07 14.03 3.46
CA VAL A 35 -15.86 14.41 4.20
C VAL A 35 -14.62 14.28 3.30
N PRO A 36 -13.68 15.25 3.29
CA PRO A 36 -12.43 15.12 2.53
C PRO A 36 -11.63 13.85 2.90
N ALA A 37 -11.17 13.13 1.88
CA ALA A 37 -10.43 11.88 2.05
C ALA A 37 -8.92 12.14 2.05
N HIS A 38 -8.39 12.46 3.23
CA HIS A 38 -6.97 12.73 3.46
C HIS A 38 -6.12 11.45 3.48
N THR A 39 -4.83 11.60 3.19
CA THR A 39 -3.85 10.51 3.11
C THR A 39 -2.58 10.80 3.90
N VAL A 40 -1.87 9.72 4.23
CA VAL A 40 -0.47 9.75 4.67
C VAL A 40 0.34 8.99 3.62
N LYS A 41 1.44 9.58 3.12
CA LYS A 41 2.18 9.05 1.97
C LYS A 41 3.68 9.16 2.14
N LYS A 42 4.42 8.29 1.44
CA LYS A 42 5.88 8.31 1.39
C LYS A 42 6.37 8.27 -0.06
N PHE A 43 7.40 9.05 -0.36
CA PHE A 43 8.02 9.12 -1.69
C PHE A 43 9.23 8.18 -1.76
N CYS A 44 9.59 7.72 -2.97
CA CYS A 44 10.76 6.86 -3.23
C CYS A 44 10.80 5.50 -2.49
N VAL A 45 9.68 4.78 -2.39
CA VAL A 45 9.66 3.40 -1.87
C VAL A 45 10.12 2.40 -2.94
N ILE A 46 11.03 1.49 -2.60
CA ILE A 46 11.55 0.45 -3.51
C ILE A 46 11.38 -0.93 -2.86
N ASN A 47 10.65 -1.82 -3.52
CA ASN A 47 10.50 -3.22 -3.12
C ASN A 47 11.25 -4.12 -4.12
N ARG A 48 12.03 -5.07 -3.63
CA ARG A 48 12.83 -5.99 -4.45
C ARG A 48 12.43 -7.44 -4.14
N TYR A 49 12.29 -8.23 -5.20
CA TYR A 49 11.87 -9.61 -5.13
C TYR A 49 12.81 -10.48 -5.96
N ASP A 50 13.17 -11.64 -5.42
CA ASP A 50 13.83 -12.70 -6.17
C ASP A 50 12.75 -13.69 -6.61
N LEU A 51 12.50 -13.76 -7.92
CA LEU A 51 11.45 -14.60 -8.49
C LEU A 51 11.82 -16.09 -8.49
N SER A 52 13.07 -16.44 -8.21
CA SER A 52 13.48 -17.83 -8.03
C SER A 52 13.08 -18.39 -6.66
N GLU A 53 12.87 -17.52 -5.66
CA GLU A 53 12.48 -17.91 -4.30
C GLU A 53 10.97 -18.05 -4.15
N GLU A 54 10.20 -17.03 -4.55
CA GLU A 54 8.74 -17.02 -4.44
C GLU A 54 8.07 -16.15 -5.49
N PHE A 55 6.81 -16.46 -5.79
CA PHE A 55 5.95 -15.56 -6.55
C PHE A 55 5.44 -14.43 -5.62
N PRO A 56 5.71 -13.15 -5.93
CA PRO A 56 5.45 -12.04 -5.01
C PRO A 56 3.96 -11.69 -4.99
N ILE A 57 3.20 -12.40 -4.16
CA ILE A 57 1.77 -12.17 -3.93
C ILE A 57 1.47 -12.08 -2.43
N LEU A 58 0.55 -11.19 -2.08
CA LEU A 58 0.10 -11.02 -0.69
C LEU A 58 -0.72 -12.23 -0.25
N THR A 59 -0.42 -12.74 0.95
CA THR A 59 -1.17 -13.84 1.59
C THR A 59 -2.00 -13.36 2.80
N LEU A 60 -1.89 -12.09 3.18
CA LEU A 60 -2.70 -11.49 4.26
C LEU A 60 -4.21 -11.45 3.96
N ARG A 61 -4.57 -11.40 2.68
CA ARG A 61 -5.96 -11.43 2.21
C ARG A 61 -5.99 -11.97 0.78
N PRO A 62 -7.10 -12.60 0.35
CA PRO A 62 -7.29 -12.97 -1.04
C PRO A 62 -7.13 -11.75 -1.96
N THR A 63 -6.22 -11.85 -2.91
CA THR A 63 -6.05 -10.87 -3.99
C THR A 63 -6.87 -11.36 -5.19
N ARG A 64 -7.56 -10.45 -5.90
CA ARG A 64 -8.35 -10.77 -7.10
C ARG A 64 -7.44 -11.07 -8.31
N PHE A 65 -6.60 -12.11 -8.20
CA PHE A 65 -5.54 -12.46 -9.15
C PHE A 65 -6.08 -12.82 -10.54
N LYS A 66 -7.22 -13.53 -10.60
CA LYS A 66 -7.85 -13.88 -11.89
C LYS A 66 -8.21 -12.64 -12.73
N GLY A 67 -8.52 -11.52 -12.08
CA GLY A 67 -8.86 -10.27 -12.77
C GLY A 67 -7.66 -9.36 -13.04
N SER A 68 -6.44 -9.74 -12.64
CA SER A 68 -5.20 -9.03 -12.95
C SER A 68 -4.41 -9.67 -14.09
N ILE A 69 -4.90 -10.79 -14.63
CA ILE A 69 -4.36 -11.48 -15.82
C ILE A 69 -5.29 -11.16 -16.99
N ASP A 70 -4.71 -10.90 -18.16
CA ASP A 70 -5.42 -10.69 -19.43
C ASP A 70 -5.79 -12.03 -20.08
#